data_AF-A0A957EU63-F1
#
_entry.id   AF-A0A957EU63-F1
#
_cell.length_a   1.000
_cell.length_b   1.000
_cell.length_c   1.000
_cell.angle_alpha   90.00
_cell.angle_beta   90.00
_cell.angle_gamma   90.00
#
_symmetry.space_group_name_H-M   'P 1'
#
loop_
_entity.id
_entity.type
_entity.pdbx_description
1 polymer ?
#
loop_
_entity_poly.entity_id
_entity_poly.type
_entity_poly.pdbx_seq_one_letter_code
_entity_poly.pdbx_strand_id
1 'polypeptide(L)'
;QRDTATARPIPHSEKQLYASWHETLRTVLGLRWAPVAIKLIPQGDPLPDVPMPRTKLRYCQSLMMARRGKSLLMPAQCHACPDGTHILGLTEIPPKLASGELYLHFKKLASM
;
A
#
# COMPACT_ATOMS: atom_id res chain seq x y z
N GLN A 1 -16.24 -8.99 -19.14
CA GLN A 1 -16.29 -7.58 -19.58
C GLN A 1 -16.60 -6.76 -18.33
N ARG A 2 -15.66 -5.91 -17.88
CA ARG A 2 -15.81 -5.16 -16.62
C ARG A 2 -16.46 -3.83 -16.93
N ASP A 3 -17.78 -3.79 -16.82
CA ASP A 3 -18.57 -2.56 -16.85
C ASP A 3 -18.59 -1.92 -15.45
N THR A 4 -17.41 -1.78 -14.85
CA THR A 4 -17.25 -1.23 -13.50
C THR A 4 -16.93 0.24 -13.65
N ALA A 5 -17.76 1.11 -13.06
CA ALA A 5 -17.49 2.53 -13.01
C ALA A 5 -16.06 2.77 -12.49
N THR A 6 -15.24 3.51 -13.25
CA THR A 6 -13.90 3.93 -12.81
C THR A 6 -14.03 5.00 -11.74
N ALA A 7 -13.18 4.96 -10.71
CA ALA A 7 -13.16 5.99 -9.69
C ALA A 7 -12.92 7.37 -10.33
N ARG A 8 -13.77 8.34 -9.99
CA ARG A 8 -13.62 9.72 -10.48
C ARG A 8 -12.31 10.32 -9.95
N PRO A 9 -11.60 11.14 -10.78
CA PRO A 9 -10.47 11.89 -10.29
C PRO A 9 -10.87 12.81 -9.13
N ILE A 10 -9.96 12.97 -8.16
CA ILE A 10 -10.18 13.91 -7.06
C ILE A 10 -10.29 15.36 -7.57
N PRO A 11 -11.14 16.20 -6.97
CA PRO A 11 -11.27 17.61 -7.33
C PRO A 11 -9.97 18.39 -7.20
N HIS A 12 -9.86 19.51 -7.92
CA HIS A 12 -8.67 20.36 -7.87
C HIS A 12 -8.38 20.93 -6.47
N SER A 13 -9.43 21.34 -5.74
CA SER A 13 -9.31 21.83 -4.37
C SER A 13 -8.71 20.79 -3.42
N GLU A 14 -9.12 19.54 -3.55
CA GLU A 14 -8.58 18.44 -2.76
C GLU A 14 -7.11 18.15 -3.10
N LYS A 15 -6.73 18.25 -4.38
CA LYS A 15 -5.31 18.15 -4.80
C LYS A 15 -4.45 19.24 -4.16
N GLN A 16 -4.96 20.47 -4.10
CA GLN A 16 -4.25 21.59 -3.46
C GLN A 16 -4.08 21.35 -1.96
N LEU A 17 -5.11 20.82 -1.30
CA LEU A 17 -5.03 20.47 0.12
C LEU A 17 -3.99 19.38 0.38
N TYR A 18 -3.98 18.32 -0.42
CA TYR A 18 -2.95 17.27 -0.33
C TYR A 18 -1.54 17.78 -0.58
N ALA A 19 -1.37 18.73 -1.51
CA ALA A 19 -0.08 19.39 -1.73
C ALA A 19 0.37 20.20 -0.50
N SER A 20 -0.55 20.91 0.15
CA SER A 20 -0.27 21.64 1.40
C SER A 20 0.12 20.71 2.55
N TRP A 21 -0.62 19.61 2.75
CA TRP A 21 -0.27 18.61 3.77
C TRP A 21 1.05 17.89 3.47
N HIS A 22 1.32 17.60 2.20
CA HIS A 22 2.60 17.07 1.77
C HIS A 22 3.75 17.99 2.19
N GLU A 23 3.64 19.28 1.92
CA GLU A 23 4.67 20.26 2.28
C GLU A 23 4.84 20.36 3.81
N THR A 24 3.72 20.41 4.53
CA THR A 24 3.71 20.44 6.00
C THR A 24 4.42 19.22 6.58
N LEU A 25 4.07 18.01 6.13
CA LEU A 25 4.67 16.76 6.60
C LEU A 25 6.18 16.73 6.32
N ARG A 26 6.59 17.16 5.12
CA ARG A 26 8.00 17.17 4.75
C ARG A 26 8.81 18.12 5.59
N THR A 27 8.32 19.35 5.78
CA THR A 27 9.02 20.40 6.51
C THR A 27 9.06 20.11 8.01
N VAL A 28 7.92 19.75 8.62
CA VAL A 28 7.83 19.51 10.07
C VAL A 28 8.60 18.26 10.50
N LEU A 29 8.51 17.17 9.74
CA LEU A 29 9.15 15.90 10.10
C LEU A 29 10.55 15.73 9.49
N GLY A 30 11.03 16.70 8.70
CA GLY A 30 12.33 16.62 8.01
C GLY A 30 12.43 15.44 7.05
N LEU A 31 11.35 15.09 6.36
CA LEU A 31 11.32 13.89 5.53
C LEU A 31 12.23 14.05 4.30
N ARG A 32 13.25 13.19 4.22
CA ARG A 32 14.10 13.08 3.02
C ARG A 32 13.29 12.74 1.76
N TRP A 33 12.20 11.98 1.91
CA TRP A 33 11.37 11.48 0.81
C TRP A 33 9.93 11.97 0.93
N ALA A 34 9.25 12.06 -0.21
CA ALA A 34 7.83 12.36 -0.24
C ALA A 34 7.02 11.31 0.55
N PRO A 35 6.02 11.71 1.37
CA PRO A 35 5.10 10.77 1.98
C PRO A 35 4.36 9.97 0.91
N VAL A 36 4.15 8.68 1.17
CA VAL A 36 3.40 7.77 0.30
C VAL A 36 1.95 7.72 0.79
N ALA A 37 1.00 7.97 -0.11
CA ALA A 37 -0.42 7.81 0.18
C ALA A 37 -0.87 6.36 -0.07
N ILE A 38 -1.70 5.84 0.83
CA ILE A 38 -2.41 4.56 0.67
C ILE A 38 -3.90 4.84 0.82
N LYS A 39 -4.70 4.31 -0.10
CA LYS A 39 -6.16 4.32 -0.02
C LYS A 39 -6.65 2.87 -0.02
N LEU A 40 -7.35 2.48 1.04
CA LEU A 40 -8.11 1.24 1.06
C LEU A 40 -9.43 1.48 0.34
N ILE A 41 -9.79 0.58 -0.57
CA ILE A 41 -11.01 0.70 -1.38
C ILE A 41 -11.99 -0.38 -0.90
N PRO A 42 -13.16 -0.01 -0.39
CA PRO A 42 -14.20 -0.96 0.00
C PRO A 42 -14.60 -1.89 -1.15
N GLN A 43 -15.05 -3.09 -0.81
CA GLN A 43 -15.56 -4.01 -1.80
C GLN A 43 -16.80 -3.43 -2.50
N GLY A 44 -16.82 -3.49 -3.83
CA GLY A 44 -17.90 -2.95 -4.65
C GLY A 44 -17.71 -1.49 -5.06
N ASP A 45 -16.78 -0.76 -4.45
CA ASP A 45 -16.48 0.62 -4.85
C ASP A 45 -15.74 0.68 -6.20
N PRO A 46 -15.93 1.77 -6.96
CA PRO A 46 -15.16 2.07 -8.17
C PRO A 46 -13.65 1.97 -7.96
N LEU A 47 -12.97 1.25 -8.85
CA LEU A 47 -11.51 1.16 -8.84
C LEU A 47 -10.90 2.29 -9.67
N PRO A 48 -9.76 2.86 -9.25
CA PRO A 48 -9.02 3.85 -10.05
C PRO A 48 -8.38 3.20 -11.27
N ASP A 49 -8.24 3.98 -12.35
CA ASP A 49 -7.50 3.58 -13.54
C ASP A 49 -5.98 3.72 -13.32
N VAL A 50 -5.41 2.76 -12.59
CA VAL A 50 -3.97 2.63 -12.35
C VAL A 50 -3.54 1.17 -12.53
N PRO A 51 -2.31 0.92 -13.01
CA PRO A 51 -1.88 -0.43 -13.34
C PRO A 51 -1.72 -1.30 -12.09
N MET A 52 -2.04 -2.59 -12.22
CA MET A 52 -1.55 -3.63 -11.31
C MET A 52 -0.09 -3.97 -11.67
N PRO A 53 0.74 -4.39 -10.70
CA PRO A 53 2.09 -4.82 -11.01
C PRO A 53 2.09 -6.13 -11.81
N ARG A 54 3.05 -6.27 -12.74
CA ARG A 54 3.21 -7.47 -13.58
C ARG A 54 3.64 -8.71 -12.78
N THR A 55 4.36 -8.49 -11.69
CA THR A 55 4.80 -9.52 -10.75
C THR A 55 4.27 -9.21 -9.37
N LYS A 56 4.15 -10.22 -8.51
CA LYS A 56 3.78 -10.00 -7.12
C LYS A 56 4.86 -9.18 -6.43
N LEU A 57 4.45 -8.16 -5.68
CA LEU A 57 5.35 -7.29 -4.93
C LEU A 57 5.15 -7.50 -3.43
N ARG A 58 6.22 -7.45 -2.65
CA ARG A 58 6.08 -7.27 -1.20
C ARG A 58 5.50 -5.87 -0.94
N TYR A 59 4.75 -5.71 0.14
CA TYR A 59 4.19 -4.40 0.53
C TYR A 59 5.28 -3.30 0.61
N CYS A 60 6.44 -3.61 1.18
CA CYS A 60 7.56 -2.67 1.19
C CYS A 60 8.06 -2.29 -0.21
N GLN A 61 8.02 -3.20 -1.19
CA GLN A 61 8.43 -2.91 -2.56
C GLN A 61 7.41 -1.99 -3.27
N SER A 62 6.10 -2.20 -3.05
CA SER A 62 5.08 -1.30 -3.59
C SER A 62 5.21 0.11 -3.02
N LEU A 63 5.50 0.25 -1.72
CA LEU A 63 5.83 1.54 -1.09
C LEU A 63 7.04 2.21 -1.76
N MET A 64 8.11 1.47 -2.04
CA MET A 64 9.30 2.03 -2.69
C MET A 64 9.03 2.50 -4.12
N MET A 65 8.14 1.82 -4.85
CA MET A 65 7.68 2.27 -6.16
C MET A 65 6.83 3.54 -6.05
N ALA A 66 5.91 3.58 -5.10
CA ALA A 66 5.07 4.75 -4.86
C ALA A 66 5.87 5.99 -4.46
N ARG A 67 6.88 5.80 -3.60
CA ARG A 67 7.85 6.85 -3.25
C ARG A 67 8.58 7.43 -4.47
N ARG A 68 8.71 6.67 -5.57
CA ARG A 68 9.31 7.10 -6.85
C ARG A 68 8.28 7.64 -7.86
N GLY A 69 7.07 7.99 -7.39
CA GLY A 69 6.02 8.60 -8.20
C GLY A 69 5.16 7.62 -8.99
N LYS A 70 5.19 6.32 -8.67
CA LYS A 70 4.30 5.32 -9.30
C LYS A 70 2.97 5.21 -8.54
N SER A 71 1.88 5.04 -9.26
CA SER A 71 0.58 4.65 -8.68
C SER A 71 0.28 3.22 -9.11
N LEU A 72 -0.13 2.38 -8.16
CA LEU A 72 -0.35 0.95 -8.38
C LEU A 72 -1.65 0.51 -7.70
N LEU A 73 -2.44 -0.32 -8.38
CA LEU A 73 -3.54 -1.04 -7.77
C LEU A 73 -2.99 -2.35 -7.18
N MET A 74 -3.14 -2.52 -5.87
CA MET A 74 -2.53 -3.61 -5.10
C MET A 74 -3.60 -4.47 -4.42
N PRO A 75 -4.34 -5.32 -5.16
CA PRO A 75 -5.26 -6.28 -4.54
C PRO A 75 -4.47 -7.40 -3.82
N ALA A 76 -5.15 -8.20 -2.99
CA ALA A 76 -4.51 -9.23 -2.18
C ALA A 76 -3.62 -10.19 -3.00
N GLN A 77 -4.08 -10.64 -4.17
CA GLN A 77 -3.35 -11.54 -5.06
C GLN A 77 -2.07 -10.96 -5.67
N CYS A 78 -1.92 -9.63 -5.67
CA CYS A 78 -0.72 -8.95 -6.18
C CYS A 78 0.38 -8.81 -5.11
N HIS A 79 0.12 -9.20 -3.87
CA HIS A 79 1.10 -9.16 -2.80
C HIS A 79 1.89 -10.47 -2.72
N ALA A 80 3.21 -10.35 -2.54
CA ALA A 80 4.12 -11.49 -2.37
C ALA A 80 4.36 -11.86 -0.89
N CYS A 81 4.00 -10.97 0.04
CA CYS A 81 4.25 -11.15 1.47
C CYS A 81 2.91 -11.18 2.23
N PRO A 82 2.62 -12.23 3.00
CA PRO A 82 1.37 -12.32 3.72
C PRO A 82 1.25 -11.29 4.86
N ASP A 83 2.38 -10.85 5.45
CA ASP A 83 2.40 -9.76 6.43
C ASP A 83 1.82 -8.47 5.82
N GLY A 84 2.11 -8.24 4.54
CA GLY A 84 1.68 -7.05 3.81
C GLY A 84 0.18 -7.02 3.51
N THR A 85 -0.43 -8.19 3.23
CA THR A 85 -1.88 -8.26 3.03
C THR A 85 -2.62 -8.19 4.35
N HIS A 86 -2.10 -8.83 5.40
CA HIS A 86 -2.74 -8.86 6.70
C HIS A 86 -2.74 -7.48 7.38
N ILE A 87 -1.61 -6.75 7.39
CA ILE A 87 -1.54 -5.42 8.03
C ILE A 87 -2.49 -4.39 7.38
N LEU A 88 -2.86 -4.60 6.11
CA LEU A 88 -3.81 -3.77 5.38
C LEU A 88 -5.25 -4.28 5.50
N GLY A 89 -5.50 -5.33 6.28
CA GLY A 89 -6.82 -5.94 6.44
C GLY A 89 -7.35 -6.63 5.18
N LEU A 90 -6.48 -6.98 4.22
CA LEU A 90 -6.89 -7.60 2.95
C LEU A 90 -7.08 -9.10 3.06
N THR A 91 -6.47 -9.72 4.07
CA THR A 91 -6.53 -11.16 4.33
C THR A 91 -6.49 -11.44 5.82
N GLU A 92 -7.04 -12.59 6.21
CA GLU A 92 -6.83 -13.17 7.54
C GLU A 92 -5.34 -13.35 7.88
N ILE A 93 -5.04 -13.40 9.18
CA ILE A 93 -3.68 -13.63 9.65
C ILE A 93 -3.24 -15.07 9.33
N PRO A 94 -2.11 -15.30 8.65
CA PRO A 94 -1.57 -16.64 8.48
C PRO A 94 -1.17 -17.24 9.84
N PRO A 95 -1.40 -18.54 10.09
CA PRO A 95 -1.08 -19.17 11.38
C PRO A 95 0.38 -19.00 11.82
N LYS A 96 1.33 -19.10 10.88
CA LYS A 96 2.77 -18.91 11.14
C LYS A 96 3.17 -17.46 11.45
N LEU A 97 2.39 -16.50 10.94
CA LEU A 97 2.56 -15.10 11.28
C LEU A 97 1.99 -14.84 12.69
N ALA A 98 0.80 -15.39 12.98
CA ALA A 98 0.15 -15.29 14.28
C ALA A 98 0.99 -15.92 15.40
N SER A 99 1.62 -17.07 15.15
CA SER A 99 2.48 -17.76 16.13
C SER A 99 3.85 -17.10 16.31
N GLY A 100 4.23 -16.17 15.44
CA GLY A 100 5.55 -15.58 15.39
C GLY A 100 6.66 -16.47 14.80
N GLU A 101 6.35 -17.72 14.39
CA GLU A 101 7.29 -18.64 13.73
C GLU A 101 7.95 -18.00 12.51
N LEU A 102 7.21 -17.15 11.78
CA LEU A 102 7.72 -16.45 10.62
C LEU A 102 8.88 -15.50 10.95
N TYR A 103 8.88 -14.86 12.13
CA TYR A 103 9.95 -13.98 12.57
C TYR A 103 11.23 -14.75 12.92
N LEU A 104 11.09 -15.96 13.48
CA LEU A 104 12.20 -16.89 13.72
C LEU A 104 12.77 -17.39 12.39
N HIS A 105 11.90 -17.80 11.45
CA HIS A 105 12.32 -18.27 10.13
C HIS A 105 13.10 -17.21 9.35
N PHE A 106 12.68 -15.94 9.43
CA PHE A 106 13.39 -14.82 8.82
C PHE A 106 14.58 -14.30 9.65
N LYS A 107 14.92 -14.94 10.78
CA LYS A 107 16.02 -14.55 11.67
C LYS A 107 15.90 -13.09 12.15
N LYS A 108 14.66 -12.61 12.32
CA LYS A 108 14.38 -11.27 12.85
C LYS A 108 14.41 -11.22 14.37
N LEU A 109 14.30 -12.38 15.01
CA LEU A 109 14.43 -12.58 16.45
C LEU A 109 15.58 -13.55 16.70
N ALA A 110 16.27 -13.40 17.83
CA ALA A 110 17.25 -14.38 18.27
C ALA A 110 16.55 -15.71 18.54
N SER A 111 17.06 -16.79 17.94
CA SER A 111 16.72 -18.15 18.38
C SER A 111 17.50 -18.42 19.66
N MET A 112 16.81 -18.90 20.70
CA MET A 112 17.46 -19.44 21.90
C MET A 112 18.33 -20.65 21.55
#